data_AF-A0A526UYW6-F1
#
_entry.id   AF-A0A526UYW6-F1
#
_cell.length_a   1.000
_cell.length_b   1.000
_cell.length_c   1.000
_cell.angle_alpha   90.00
_cell.angle_beta   90.00
_cell.angle_gamma   90.00
#
_symmetry.space_group_name_H-M   'P 1'
#
loop_
_entity.id
_entity.type
_entity.pdbx_description
1 polymer ?
#
loop_
_entity_poly.entity_id
_entity_poly.type
_entity_poly.pdbx_seq_one_letter_code
_entity_poly.pdbx_strand_id
1 'polypeptide(L)'
;FVEVHAGRLLCRAPATIEGLVEVPGLGPRPLPFEPAGLVDLHVRLVPAGEAVRFQEDAASSIAGCLVPRVDVVERNVPAVLPAVMARLSIAPFL
;
A
#
# COMPACT_ATOMS: atom_id res chain seq x y z
N PHE A 1 -3.25 -9.92 10.29
CA PHE A 1 -4.69 -9.72 10.53
C PHE A 1 -5.12 -8.39 9.96
N VAL A 2 -6.33 -8.33 9.42
CA VAL A 2 -6.93 -7.14 8.80
C VAL A 2 -8.33 -7.00 9.36
N GLU A 3 -8.63 -5.86 9.98
CA GLU A 3 -9.88 -5.61 10.68
C GLU A 3 -10.41 -4.21 10.37
N VAL A 4 -11.73 -4.04 10.46
CA VAL A 4 -12.38 -2.74 10.27
C VAL A 4 -12.71 -2.14 11.63
N HIS A 5 -12.25 -0.92 11.86
CA HIS A 5 -12.53 -0.16 13.08
C HIS A 5 -13.07 1.22 12.70
N ALA A 6 -14.34 1.49 13.03
CA ALA A 6 -15.02 2.74 12.69
C ALA A 6 -14.88 3.15 11.20
N GLY A 7 -15.00 2.18 10.29
CA GLY A 7 -14.89 2.42 8.85
C GLY A 7 -13.47 2.63 8.33
N ARG A 8 -12.44 2.38 9.15
CA ARG A 8 -11.03 2.40 8.76
C ARG A 8 -10.43 1.00 8.81
N LEU A 9 -9.47 0.74 7.94
CA LEU A 9 -8.78 -0.55 7.86
C LEU A 9 -7.54 -0.54 8.76
N LEU A 10 -7.53 -1.38 9.79
CA LEU A 10 -6.39 -1.60 10.68
C LEU A 10 -5.71 -2.93 10.33
N CYS A 11 -4.40 -2.88 10.10
CA CYS A 11 -3.59 -4.03 9.72
C CYS A 11 -2.53 -4.34 10.77
N ARG A 12 -2.34 -5.63 11.05
CA ARG A 12 -1.23 -6.16 11.89
C ARG A 12 -0.56 -7.32 11.18
N ALA A 13 0.77 -7.41 11.26
CA ALA A 13 1.48 -8.60 10.82
C ALA A 13 1.09 -9.81 11.71
N PRO A 14 1.02 -11.03 11.16
CA PRO A 14 0.91 -12.23 11.98
C PRO A 14 2.15 -12.42 12.86
N ALA A 15 1.97 -12.89 14.10
CA ALA A 15 3.04 -13.02 15.09
C ALA A 15 4.23 -13.89 14.62
N THR A 16 4.00 -14.83 13.69
CA THR A 16 5.06 -15.70 13.17
C THR A 16 6.05 -14.99 12.25
N ILE A 17 5.69 -13.81 11.72
CA ILE A 17 6.49 -13.06 10.75
C ILE A 17 6.58 -11.55 11.06
N GLU A 18 6.08 -11.11 12.21
CA GLU A 18 6.16 -9.70 12.58
C GLU A 18 7.61 -9.23 12.75
N GLY A 19 7.88 -7.99 12.34
CA GLY A 19 9.24 -7.45 12.37
C GLY A 19 10.23 -8.07 11.39
N LEU A 20 9.77 -8.92 10.44
CA LEU A 20 10.62 -9.52 9.42
C LEU A 20 10.34 -8.94 8.02
N VAL A 21 11.38 -8.81 7.22
CA VAL A 21 11.29 -8.61 5.77
C VAL A 21 12.13 -9.66 5.05
N GLU A 22 11.68 -10.11 3.89
CA GLU A 22 12.50 -10.95 3.03
C GLU A 22 13.18 -10.11 1.95
N VAL A 23 14.49 -10.28 1.80
CA VAL A 23 15.26 -9.73 0.69
C VAL A 23 15.81 -10.88 -0.14
N PRO A 24 15.50 -10.95 -1.45
CA PRO A 24 16.00 -12.02 -2.31
C PRO A 24 17.52 -12.18 -2.20
N GLY A 25 17.97 -13.42 -1.94
CA GLY A 25 19.38 -13.75 -1.75
C GLY A 25 19.94 -13.54 -0.33
N LEU A 26 19.20 -12.91 0.57
CA LEU A 26 19.61 -12.69 1.97
C LEU A 26 18.73 -13.44 3.00
N GLY A 27 17.58 -13.96 2.57
CA GLY A 27 16.57 -14.58 3.42
C GLY A 27 15.84 -13.55 4.31
N PRO A 28 15.04 -14.02 5.29
CA PRO A 28 14.34 -13.15 6.23
C PRO A 28 15.31 -12.37 7.13
N ARG A 29 15.08 -11.06 7.30
CA ARG A 29 15.88 -10.16 8.13
C ARG A 29 14.98 -9.39 9.11
N PRO A 30 15.41 -9.22 10.37
CA PRO A 30 14.68 -8.39 11.32
C PRO A 30 14.81 -6.90 10.96
N LEU A 31 13.75 -6.14 11.22
CA LEU A 31 13.70 -4.69 11.09
C LEU A 31 12.89 -4.07 12.25
N PRO A 32 13.18 -2.82 12.64
CA PRO A 32 12.24 -2.03 13.42
C PRO A 32 10.88 -1.99 12.71
N PHE A 33 9.79 -2.16 13.47
CA PHE A 33 8.45 -2.20 12.91
C PHE A 33 7.43 -1.57 13.84
N GLU A 34 6.34 -1.08 13.24
CA GLU A 34 5.14 -0.67 13.96
C GLU A 34 4.19 -1.87 14.11
N PRO A 35 3.62 -2.12 15.31
CA PRO A 35 2.80 -3.31 15.56
C PRO A 35 1.42 -3.27 14.89
N ALA A 36 1.01 -2.10 14.39
CA ALA A 36 -0.19 -1.92 13.60
C ALA A 36 -0.07 -0.70 12.68
N GLY A 37 -0.80 -0.71 11.57
CA GLY A 37 -0.91 0.44 10.67
C GLY A 37 -2.35 0.63 10.21
N LEU A 38 -2.78 1.89 10.12
CA LEU A 38 -4.00 2.26 9.43
C LEU A 38 -3.71 2.37 7.92
N VAL A 39 -4.60 1.83 7.10
CA VAL A 39 -4.42 1.82 5.64
C VAL A 39 -5.33 2.87 5.02
N ASP A 40 -4.73 3.91 4.47
CA ASP A 40 -5.44 5.01 3.81
C ASP A 40 -5.42 4.88 2.27
N LEU A 41 -4.56 4.02 1.69
CA LEU A 41 -4.44 3.82 0.25
C LEU A 41 -4.04 2.38 -0.11
N HIS A 42 -4.72 1.81 -1.10
CA HIS A 42 -4.35 0.56 -1.76
C HIS A 42 -3.63 0.85 -3.08
N VAL A 43 -2.32 0.62 -3.11
CA VAL A 43 -1.49 0.77 -4.31
C VAL A 43 -1.36 -0.58 -5.00
N ARG A 44 -1.89 -0.70 -6.22
CA ARG A 44 -1.73 -1.92 -7.05
C ARG A 44 -0.62 -1.74 -8.04
N LEU A 45 0.39 -2.60 -7.97
CA LEU A 45 1.44 -2.69 -8.98
C LEU A 45 0.91 -3.50 -10.17
N VAL A 46 0.84 -2.87 -11.34
CA VAL A 46 0.32 -3.49 -12.57
C VAL A 46 1.38 -3.44 -13.69
N PRO A 47 1.32 -4.34 -14.68
CA PRO A 47 2.18 -4.27 -15.86
C PRO A 47 2.08 -2.91 -16.58
N ALA A 48 3.16 -2.50 -17.24
CA ALA A 48 3.24 -1.18 -17.88
C ALA A 48 2.15 -0.92 -18.93
N GLY A 49 1.67 -1.96 -19.61
CA GLY A 49 0.58 -1.86 -20.59
C GLY A 49 -0.83 -1.75 -19.99
N GLU A 50 -0.97 -1.98 -18.67
CA GLU A 50 -2.26 -2.00 -17.98
C GLU A 50 -2.53 -0.72 -17.18
N ALA A 51 -1.47 0.01 -16.80
CA ALA A 51 -1.62 1.29 -16.11
C ALA A 51 -2.15 2.36 -17.08
N VAL A 52 -3.38 2.79 -16.86
CA VAL A 52 -3.94 3.94 -17.57
C VAL A 52 -3.38 5.24 -17.00
N ARG A 53 -3.06 6.20 -17.87
CA ARG A 53 -2.46 7.49 -17.46
C ARG A 53 -3.40 8.30 -16.57
N PHE A 54 -4.65 8.43 -17.00
CA PHE A 54 -5.70 9.08 -16.21
C PHE A 54 -6.59 8.00 -15.60
N GLN A 55 -6.75 8.07 -14.28
CA GLN A 55 -7.56 7.14 -13.50
C GLN A 55 -8.64 7.93 -12.79
N GLU A 56 -9.90 7.51 -12.96
CA GLU A 56 -10.99 7.96 -12.12
C GLU A 56 -10.77 7.53 -10.67
N ASP A 57 -11.49 8.15 -9.74
CA ASP A 57 -11.46 7.73 -8.35
C ASP A 57 -12.00 6.31 -8.22
N ALA A 58 -11.18 5.46 -7.62
CA ALA A 58 -11.48 4.04 -7.42
C ALA A 58 -11.24 3.66 -5.97
N ALA A 59 -11.96 2.63 -5.52
CA ALA A 59 -11.76 2.02 -4.22
C ALA A 59 -11.77 0.49 -4.32
N SER A 60 -11.08 -0.15 -3.38
CA SER A 60 -11.14 -1.58 -3.15
C SER A 60 -11.91 -1.87 -1.87
N SER A 61 -12.79 -2.86 -1.90
CA SER A 61 -13.35 -3.44 -0.68
C SER A 61 -12.35 -4.44 -0.08
N ILE A 62 -11.84 -4.15 1.11
CA ILE A 62 -10.91 -5.02 1.86
C ILE A 62 -11.51 -5.27 3.22
N ALA A 63 -11.82 -6.53 3.53
CA ALA A 63 -12.54 -6.92 4.75
C ALA A 63 -13.85 -6.12 4.98
N GLY A 64 -14.50 -5.67 3.90
CA GLY A 64 -15.72 -4.84 3.96
C GLY A 64 -15.48 -3.34 4.15
N CYS A 65 -14.23 -2.89 4.28
CA CYS A 65 -13.86 -1.47 4.27
C CYS A 65 -13.54 -1.01 2.85
N LEU A 66 -14.10 0.12 2.42
CA LEU A 66 -13.69 0.77 1.18
C LEU A 66 -12.38 1.54 1.41
N VAL A 67 -11.35 1.18 0.66
CA VAL A 67 -10.03 1.82 0.69
C VAL A 67 -9.77 2.46 -0.67
N PRO A 68 -9.42 3.76 -0.75
CA PRO A 68 -9.01 4.40 -2.00
C PRO A 68 -7.93 3.60 -2.72
N ARG A 69 -7.97 3.57 -4.04
CA ARG A 69 -7.09 2.73 -4.86
C ARG A 69 -6.44 3.52 -5.97
N VAL A 70 -5.17 3.21 -6.25
CA VAL A 70 -4.47 3.65 -7.45
C VAL A 70 -3.71 2.48 -8.06
N ASP A 71 -3.81 2.32 -9.38
CA ASP A 71 -3.07 1.33 -10.14
C ASP A 71 -1.82 2.02 -10.72
N VAL A 72 -0.63 1.46 -10.49
CA VAL A 72 0.63 2.08 -10.89
C VAL A 72 1.55 1.05 -11.54
N VAL A 73 2.42 1.51 -12.44
CA VAL A 73 3.33 0.62 -13.17
C VAL A 73 4.31 -0.04 -12.20
N GLU A 74 4.38 -1.37 -12.21
CA GLU A 74 5.36 -2.11 -11.44
C GLU A 74 6.81 -1.71 -11.80
N ARG A 75 7.71 -1.75 -10.82
CA ARG A 75 9.16 -1.53 -11.01
C ARG A 75 9.54 -0.15 -11.60
N ASN A 76 8.66 0.85 -11.52
CA ASN A 76 8.93 2.23 -11.98
C ASN A 76 8.81 3.25 -10.83
N VAL A 77 9.74 3.17 -9.86
CA VAL A 77 9.73 4.03 -8.66
C VAL A 77 9.65 5.53 -8.99
N PRO A 78 10.42 6.09 -9.95
CA PRO A 78 10.39 7.52 -10.24
C PRO A 78 9.01 8.04 -10.66
N ALA A 79 8.24 7.24 -11.40
CA ALA A 79 6.88 7.60 -11.82
C ALA A 79 5.83 7.31 -10.73
N VAL A 80 6.01 6.22 -9.98
CA VAL A 80 5.04 5.74 -8.97
C VAL A 80 5.02 6.63 -7.74
N LEU A 81 6.19 7.01 -7.23
CA LEU A 81 6.30 7.69 -5.93
C LEU A 81 5.53 9.02 -5.88
N PRO A 82 5.62 9.93 -6.87
CA PRO A 82 4.82 11.15 -6.87
C PRO A 82 3.31 10.90 -6.89
N ALA A 83 2.85 9.88 -7.62
CA ALA A 83 1.43 9.52 -7.68
C ALA A 83 0.89 9.03 -6.32
N VAL A 84 1.67 8.22 -5.61
CA VAL A 84 1.33 7.75 -4.26
C VAL A 84 1.33 8.91 -3.26
N MET A 85 2.36 9.77 -3.30
CA MET A 85 2.44 10.94 -2.42
C MET A 85 1.26 11.89 -2.62
N ALA A 86 0.88 12.15 -3.87
CA ALA A 86 -0.29 12.97 -4.19
C ALA A 86 -1.60 12.37 -3.65
N ARG A 87 -1.79 11.05 -3.79
CA ARG A 87 -2.99 10.36 -3.25
C ARG A 87 -3.06 10.35 -1.72
N LEU A 88 -1.91 10.47 -1.04
CA LEU A 88 -1.81 10.55 0.42
C LEU A 88 -1.71 11.98 0.96
N SER A 89 -1.84 13.00 0.11
CA SER A 89 -1.64 14.41 0.49
C SER A 89 -0.31 14.66 1.21
N ILE A 90 0.75 14.01 0.75
CA ILE A 90 2.11 14.21 1.26
C ILE A 90 2.75 15.36 0.47
N ALA A 91 3.41 16.29 1.18
CA ALA A 91 4.13 17.40 0.55
C ALA A 91 5.08 16.91 -0.57
N PRO A 92 5.12 17.57 -1.74
CA PRO A 92 4.56 18.90 -2.04
C PRO A 92 3.09 18.92 -2.51
N PHE A 93 2.35 17.81 -2.42
CA PHE A 93 1.03 17.63 -3.02
C PHE A 93 -0.14 17.82 -2.03
N LEU A 94 -0.07 18.87 -1.21
CA LEU A 94 -1.08 19.22 -0.18
C LEU A 94 -2.33 19.85 -0.78
#